data_AF-A0A920S232-F1
#
_entry.id   AF-A0A920S232-F1
#
_cell.length_a   1.000
_cell.length_b   1.000
_cell.length_c   1.000
_cell.angle_alpha   90.00
_cell.angle_beta   90.00
_cell.angle_gamma   90.00
#
_symmetry.space_group_name_H-M   'P 1'
#
loop_
_entity.id
_entity.type
_entity.pdbx_description
1 polymer ?
#
loop_
_entity_poly.entity_id
_entity_poly.type
_entity_poly.pdbx_seq_one_letter_code
_entity_poly.pdbx_strand_id
1 'polypeptide(L)'
;MSRRQFGAEELLGQVALGLILGGVVGNLIDRVVHHHVVDFLQFYIPFRFPAFNVADSGICTGVGLMFLQSFRKPKPGQTWARKGKVPLAVNGLAEPDEESEAVSAPAIYLAGATASGKSALALRLAKRLGGEIISVDSMQVYRGLDIGTAKPSAVEQGEVPHHLIDVVELNESFDAAQFVRFAKQAVAAIRSRAARPIFCGGTGLYFRALFDGLGDSPPGEDSLRAELEATPMEALLDELKAKDLLAFEAVDRQNRRRVVRAVEVIRLTGQSYSSQRTGWNATGQAPANLFCVTREVDDLNTRIHSRVDRMFEHGLVAETESLSKRGLSETGAPAKRLVIGRCWGTWTASLG
;
A
#
# COMPACT_ATOMS: atom_id res chain seq x y z
N MET A 1 -24.82 9.90 -2.01
CA MET A 1 -24.11 10.77 -2.97
C MET A 1 -25.02 10.97 -4.16
N SER A 2 -25.57 12.18 -4.38
CA SER A 2 -26.42 12.43 -5.56
C SER A 2 -25.55 12.56 -6.81
N ARG A 3 -26.06 12.04 -7.93
CA ARG A 3 -25.45 12.15 -9.26
C ARG A 3 -25.26 13.63 -9.60
N ARG A 4 -24.02 14.12 -9.54
CA ARG A 4 -23.63 15.32 -10.29
C ARG A 4 -23.70 14.91 -11.76
N GLN A 5 -24.72 15.37 -12.47
CA GLN A 5 -24.67 15.37 -13.93
C GLN A 5 -23.47 16.23 -14.31
N PHE A 6 -22.39 15.58 -14.75
CA PHE A 6 -21.32 16.25 -15.49
C PHE A 6 -21.98 16.82 -16.74
N GLY A 7 -22.34 18.10 -16.68
CA GLY A 7 -23.09 18.76 -17.73
C GLY A 7 -22.26 18.83 -19.00
N ALA A 8 -22.51 17.91 -19.93
CA ALA A 8 -22.07 17.97 -21.33
C ALA A 8 -22.70 19.16 -22.10
N GLU A 9 -23.39 20.08 -21.41
CA GLU A 9 -24.08 21.23 -21.98
C GLU A 9 -23.30 22.55 -21.85
N GLU A 10 -22.26 22.62 -21.01
CA GLU A 10 -21.36 23.78 -21.01
C GLU A 10 -20.24 23.59 -22.05
N LEU A 11 -20.01 24.60 -22.89
CA LEU A 11 -18.94 24.65 -23.90
C LEU A 11 -17.58 24.22 -23.31
N LEU A 12 -17.28 24.61 -22.08
CA LEU A 12 -16.04 24.25 -21.39
C LEU A 12 -15.96 22.76 -21.03
N GLY A 13 -17.10 22.14 -20.68
CA GLY A 13 -17.18 20.70 -20.42
C GLY A 13 -17.07 19.86 -21.69
N GLN A 14 -17.62 20.35 -22.80
CA GLN A 14 -17.47 19.74 -24.12
C GLN A 14 -16.01 19.82 -24.62
N VAL A 15 -15.35 20.97 -24.43
CA VAL A 15 -13.93 21.14 -24.75
C VAL A 15 -13.06 20.22 -23.89
N ALA A 16 -13.34 20.14 -22.58
CA ALA A 16 -12.59 19.26 -21.68
C ALA A 16 -12.74 17.78 -22.05
N LEU A 17 -13.97 17.33 -22.34
CA LEU A 17 -14.22 15.96 -22.79
C LEU A 17 -13.60 15.68 -24.15
N GLY A 18 -13.64 16.64 -25.08
CA GLY A 18 -13.00 16.55 -26.39
C GLY A 18 -11.49 16.39 -26.31
N LEU A 19 -10.83 17.13 -25.41
CA LEU A 19 -9.38 17.00 -25.16
C LEU A 19 -9.01 15.64 -24.57
N ILE A 20 -9.82 15.12 -23.63
CA ILE A 20 -9.60 13.78 -23.05
C ILE A 20 -9.78 12.70 -24.11
N LEU A 21 -10.90 12.72 -24.84
CA LEU A 21 -11.19 11.71 -25.86
C LEU A 21 -10.19 11.77 -27.02
N GLY A 22 -9.84 12.97 -27.48
CA GLY A 22 -8.83 13.16 -28.52
C GLY A 22 -7.46 12.62 -28.11
N GLY A 23 -7.02 12.93 -26.88
CA GLY A 23 -5.78 12.38 -26.35
C GLY A 23 -5.80 10.86 -26.20
N VAL A 24 -6.89 10.28 -25.68
CA VAL A 24 -7.03 8.81 -25.55
C VAL A 24 -7.02 8.12 -26.92
N VAL A 25 -7.74 8.66 -27.91
CA VAL A 25 -7.81 8.10 -29.26
C VAL A 25 -6.46 8.22 -29.97
N GLY A 26 -5.76 9.35 -29.86
CA GLY A 26 -4.41 9.52 -30.45
C GLY A 26 -3.43 8.49 -29.90
N ASN A 27 -3.38 8.36 -28.57
CA ASN A 27 -2.58 7.36 -27.87
C ASN A 27 -2.93 5.91 -28.25
N LEU A 28 -4.19 5.62 -28.58
CA LEU A 28 -4.64 4.31 -29.00
C LEU A 28 -4.24 4.02 -30.46
N ILE A 29 -4.43 4.99 -31.37
CA ILE A 29 -4.04 4.88 -32.78
C ILE A 29 -2.53 4.64 -32.87
N ASP A 30 -1.73 5.39 -32.14
CA ASP A 30 -0.27 5.24 -32.13
C ASP A 30 0.15 3.82 -31.73
N ARG A 31 -0.47 3.26 -30.68
CA ARG A 31 -0.15 1.90 -30.22
C ARG A 31 -0.63 0.80 -31.17
N VAL A 32 -1.70 1.05 -31.92
CA VAL A 32 -2.23 0.10 -32.91
C VAL A 32 -1.42 0.14 -34.21
N VAL A 33 -1.02 1.33 -34.67
CA VAL A 33 -0.35 1.52 -35.97
C VAL A 33 1.16 1.43 -35.86
N HIS A 34 1.75 1.97 -34.79
CA HIS A 34 3.20 2.11 -34.65
C HIS A 34 3.79 1.23 -33.54
N HIS A 35 2.97 0.52 -32.76
CA HIS A 35 3.36 -0.28 -31.58
C HIS A 35 4.01 0.53 -30.43
N HIS A 36 4.15 1.84 -30.58
CA HIS A 36 4.64 2.79 -29.58
C HIS A 36 4.06 4.18 -29.86
N VAL A 37 4.14 5.09 -28.88
CA VAL A 37 3.59 6.44 -28.98
C VAL A 37 4.55 7.35 -29.74
N VAL A 38 4.07 8.15 -30.69
CA VAL A 38 4.92 8.90 -31.64
C VAL A 38 4.77 10.42 -31.56
N ASP A 39 3.72 10.91 -30.90
CA ASP A 39 3.36 12.33 -30.83
C ASP A 39 4.11 13.11 -29.73
N PHE A 40 5.45 13.06 -29.76
CA PHE A 40 6.29 13.86 -28.86
C PHE A 40 6.71 15.18 -29.49
N LEU A 41 6.50 16.29 -28.77
CA LEU A 41 7.02 17.60 -29.14
C LEU A 41 8.16 18.00 -28.20
N GLN A 42 9.21 18.57 -28.80
CA GLN A 42 10.33 19.14 -28.08
C GLN A 42 10.56 20.57 -28.58
N PHE A 43 10.46 21.54 -27.68
CA PHE A 43 10.64 22.96 -28.00
C PHE A 43 11.90 23.52 -27.34
N TYR A 44 12.47 24.55 -27.99
CA TYR A 44 13.68 25.24 -27.55
C TYR A 44 13.43 26.75 -27.47
N ILE A 45 12.73 27.22 -26.44
CA ILE A 45 12.53 28.67 -26.19
C ILE A 45 12.34 28.92 -24.68
N PRO A 46 13.15 29.73 -23.98
CA PRO A 46 14.59 30.01 -24.09
C PRO A 46 15.49 28.97 -23.39
N PHE A 47 14.91 27.91 -22.81
CA PHE A 47 15.60 26.75 -22.22
C PHE A 47 15.09 25.46 -22.85
N ARG A 48 15.86 24.36 -22.74
CA ARG A 48 15.44 23.04 -23.23
C ARG A 48 14.22 22.58 -22.44
N PHE A 49 13.04 22.67 -23.06
CA PHE A 49 11.83 22.14 -22.46
C PHE A 49 11.82 20.60 -22.65
N PRO A 50 11.44 19.82 -21.63
CA PRO A 50 11.38 18.37 -21.74
C PRO A 50 10.50 17.95 -22.93
N ALA A 51 10.88 16.87 -23.61
CA ALA A 51 10.00 16.27 -24.61
C ALA A 51 8.70 15.84 -23.92
N PHE A 52 7.55 16.25 -24.46
CA PHE A 52 6.27 15.92 -23.88
C PHE A 52 5.35 15.32 -24.94
N ASN A 53 4.53 14.39 -24.47
CA ASN A 53 3.56 13.70 -25.29
C ASN A 53 2.31 14.59 -25.48
N VAL A 54 1.91 14.81 -26.73
CA VAL A 54 0.81 15.72 -27.08
C VAL A 54 -0.53 15.16 -26.63
N ALA A 55 -0.76 13.87 -26.82
CA ALA A 55 -1.96 13.18 -26.36
C ALA A 55 -2.12 13.23 -24.84
N ASP A 56 -1.05 12.98 -24.09
CA ASP A 56 -1.05 13.07 -22.61
C ASP A 56 -1.26 14.51 -22.14
N SER A 57 -0.78 15.50 -22.88
CA SER A 57 -1.03 16.92 -22.61
C SER A 57 -2.51 17.28 -22.80
N GLY A 58 -3.16 16.71 -23.82
CA GLY A 58 -4.60 16.81 -24.05
C GLY A 58 -5.41 16.22 -22.89
N ILE A 59 -5.05 15.01 -22.44
CA ILE A 59 -5.71 14.33 -21.31
C ILE A 59 -5.54 15.14 -20.02
N CYS A 60 -4.31 15.56 -19.69
CA CYS A 60 -4.02 16.33 -18.48
C CYS A 60 -4.77 17.66 -18.46
N THR A 61 -4.78 18.37 -19.60
CA THR A 61 -5.47 19.66 -19.73
C THR A 61 -6.98 19.48 -19.58
N GLY A 62 -7.57 18.46 -20.22
CA GLY A 62 -9.00 18.19 -20.09
C GLY A 62 -9.42 17.81 -18.67
N VAL A 63 -8.64 16.98 -17.97
CA VAL A 63 -8.89 16.65 -16.55
C VAL A 63 -8.75 17.89 -15.66
N GLY A 64 -7.75 18.73 -15.90
CA GLY A 64 -7.57 20.01 -15.19
C GLY A 64 -8.76 20.95 -15.38
N LEU A 65 -9.28 21.07 -16.60
CA LEU A 65 -10.48 21.88 -16.90
C LEU A 65 -11.73 21.35 -16.18
N MET A 66 -11.93 20.02 -16.14
CA MET A 66 -13.03 19.40 -15.39
C MET A 66 -12.89 19.62 -13.88
N PHE A 67 -11.67 19.54 -13.35
CA PHE A 67 -11.40 19.78 -11.93
C PHE A 67 -11.70 21.23 -11.55
N LEU A 68 -11.27 22.19 -12.37
CA LEU A 68 -11.58 23.61 -12.20
C LEU A 68 -13.09 23.90 -12.29
N GLN A 69 -13.83 23.21 -13.18
CA GLN A 69 -15.28 23.29 -13.22
C GLN A 69 -15.95 22.82 -11.92
N SER A 70 -15.36 21.84 -11.21
CA SER A 70 -15.96 21.31 -9.97
C SER A 70 -16.04 22.33 -8.82
N PHE A 71 -15.30 23.45 -8.92
CA PHE A 71 -15.33 24.56 -7.96
C PHE A 71 -16.30 25.69 -8.33
N ARG A 72 -16.96 25.63 -9.49
CA ARG A 72 -17.98 26.61 -9.85
C ARG A 72 -19.24 26.41 -9.01
N LYS A 73 -19.72 27.50 -8.39
CA LYS A 73 -20.91 27.47 -7.53
C LYS A 73 -22.13 26.97 -8.31
N PRO A 74 -22.97 26.11 -7.73
CA PRO A 74 -24.23 25.71 -8.36
C PRO A 74 -25.14 26.92 -8.59
N LYS A 75 -25.92 26.90 -9.67
CA LYS A 75 -27.01 27.86 -9.89
C LYS A 75 -27.96 27.83 -8.67
N PRO A 76 -28.53 28.97 -8.22
CA PRO A 76 -29.41 29.00 -7.06
C PRO A 76 -30.63 28.11 -7.31
N GLY A 77 -30.94 27.17 -6.41
CA GLY A 77 -32.21 26.44 -6.43
C GLY A 77 -32.19 24.91 -6.22
N GLN A 78 -31.05 24.27 -5.97
CA GLN A 78 -31.04 22.83 -5.64
C GLN A 78 -30.27 22.53 -4.36
N THR A 79 -30.97 22.59 -3.22
CA THR A 79 -30.55 21.98 -1.95
C THR A 79 -31.69 21.15 -1.39
N TRP A 80 -31.48 19.84 -1.26
CA TRP A 80 -32.31 18.97 -0.44
C TRP A 80 -31.41 18.29 0.59
N ALA A 81 -31.33 18.88 1.78
CA ALA A 81 -30.72 18.27 2.96
C ALA A 81 -31.76 17.36 3.63
N ARG A 82 -31.46 16.07 3.78
CA ARG A 82 -32.30 15.15 4.56
C ARG A 82 -31.79 15.10 6.01
N LYS A 83 -32.60 15.63 6.92
CA LYS A 83 -32.51 15.44 8.38
C LYS A 83 -32.62 13.94 8.71
N GLY A 84 -31.72 13.43 9.54
CA GLY A 84 -31.83 12.13 10.20
C GLY A 84 -31.28 12.25 11.62
N LYS A 85 -32.14 12.06 12.61
CA LYS A 85 -31.90 12.20 14.06
C LYS A 85 -30.94 11.13 14.58
N VAL A 86 -30.08 11.50 15.54
CA VAL A 86 -29.37 10.56 16.43
C VAL A 86 -30.11 10.55 17.78
N PRO A 87 -30.48 9.40 18.37
CA PRO A 87 -30.98 9.36 19.74
C PRO A 87 -29.81 9.42 20.74
N LEU A 88 -29.99 10.19 21.81
CA LEU A 88 -29.09 10.31 22.96
C LEU A 88 -29.78 9.74 24.21
N ALA A 89 -28.95 9.03 25.01
CA ALA A 89 -29.10 8.61 26.42
C ALA A 89 -30.00 7.38 26.70
N VAL A 90 -29.73 6.50 27.68
CA VAL A 90 -29.06 6.70 28.99
C VAL A 90 -28.51 5.37 29.57
N ASN A 91 -27.38 5.48 30.30
CA ASN A 91 -26.85 4.74 31.45
C ASN A 91 -27.25 3.28 31.79
N GLY A 92 -26.21 2.47 32.04
CA GLY A 92 -26.19 1.40 33.03
C GLY A 92 -24.79 1.35 33.65
N LEU A 93 -24.68 1.70 34.94
CA LEU A 93 -23.46 1.59 35.73
C LEU A 93 -23.21 0.11 36.04
N ALA A 94 -22.04 -0.38 35.66
CA ALA A 94 -21.41 -1.54 36.29
C ALA A 94 -20.06 -1.05 36.80
N GLU A 95 -19.89 -1.07 38.13
CA GLU A 95 -18.59 -0.86 38.75
C GLU A 95 -17.67 -2.03 38.37
N PRO A 96 -16.43 -1.78 37.93
CA PRO A 96 -15.44 -2.84 37.83
C PRO A 96 -14.73 -2.99 39.18
N ASP A 97 -14.79 -4.21 39.70
CA ASP A 97 -14.06 -4.67 40.87
C ASP A 97 -12.57 -4.32 40.79
N GLU A 98 -12.04 -3.83 41.91
CA GLU A 98 -10.64 -3.55 42.15
C GLU A 98 -9.83 -4.85 42.24
N GLU A 99 -9.12 -5.22 41.18
CA GLU A 99 -7.86 -5.96 41.29
C GLU A 99 -6.84 -5.37 40.30
N SER A 100 -5.77 -4.80 40.86
CA SER A 100 -4.78 -4.00 40.15
C SER A 100 -3.81 -4.86 39.33
N GLU A 101 -4.00 -4.90 38.02
CA GLU A 101 -2.89 -5.09 37.08
C GLU A 101 -2.31 -3.72 36.70
N ALA A 102 -0.99 -3.55 36.85
CA ALA A 102 -0.31 -2.33 36.42
C ALA A 102 -0.60 -2.06 34.93
N VAL A 103 -1.45 -1.06 34.65
CA VAL A 103 -1.84 -0.70 33.29
C VAL A 103 -0.60 -0.21 32.52
N SER A 104 0.06 -1.13 31.80
CA SER A 104 1.23 -0.78 30.99
C SER A 104 0.82 0.30 29.98
N ALA A 105 1.65 1.32 29.80
CA ALA A 105 1.36 2.43 28.91
C ALA A 105 0.91 1.95 27.51
N PRO A 106 -0.10 2.60 26.90
CA PRO A 106 -0.63 2.16 25.61
C PRO A 106 0.46 2.25 24.54
N ALA A 107 0.45 1.32 23.58
CA ALA A 107 1.35 1.36 22.43
C ALA A 107 1.24 2.68 21.66
N ILE A 108 2.20 3.01 20.80
CA ILE A 108 2.09 4.13 19.85
C ILE A 108 2.21 3.58 18.45
N TYR A 109 1.38 4.06 17.51
CA TYR A 109 1.44 3.65 16.12
C TYR A 109 1.84 4.85 15.24
N LEU A 110 2.95 4.72 14.53
CA LEU A 110 3.47 5.73 13.60
C LEU A 110 3.41 5.18 12.17
N ALA A 111 2.38 5.61 11.44
CA ALA A 111 2.22 5.31 10.02
C ALA A 111 2.79 6.44 9.16
N GLY A 112 3.07 6.16 7.89
CA GLY A 112 3.41 7.18 6.90
C GLY A 112 4.16 6.63 5.70
N ALA A 113 4.22 7.42 4.64
CA ALA A 113 4.92 7.05 3.40
C ALA A 113 6.41 6.77 3.63
N THR A 114 7.05 6.11 2.65
CA THR A 114 8.51 6.02 2.60
C THR A 114 9.12 7.43 2.53
N ALA A 115 10.27 7.63 3.16
CA ALA A 115 10.94 8.93 3.28
C ALA A 115 10.18 10.03 4.05
N SER A 116 9.01 9.76 4.64
CA SER A 116 8.26 10.74 5.45
C SER A 116 9.00 11.18 6.73
N GLY A 117 10.03 10.45 7.15
CA GLY A 117 10.78 10.71 8.38
C GLY A 117 10.22 10.02 9.63
N LYS A 118 9.22 9.13 9.47
CA LYS A 118 8.64 8.35 10.57
C LYS A 118 9.67 7.57 11.41
N SER A 119 10.71 6.99 10.79
CA SER A 119 11.75 6.24 11.51
C SER A 119 12.56 7.15 12.45
N ALA A 120 12.99 8.32 11.98
CA ALA A 120 13.69 9.30 12.82
C ALA A 120 12.81 9.89 13.92
N LEU A 121 11.48 9.98 13.70
CA LEU A 121 10.53 10.34 14.75
C LEU A 121 10.37 9.21 15.78
N ALA A 122 10.23 7.96 15.33
CA ALA A 122 10.10 6.79 16.18
C ALA A 122 11.30 6.62 17.11
N LEU A 123 12.52 6.78 16.58
CA LEU A 123 13.76 6.69 17.36
C LEU A 123 13.83 7.73 18.48
N ARG A 124 13.52 9.00 18.16
CA ARG A 124 13.48 10.08 19.16
C ARG A 124 12.39 9.85 20.21
N LEU A 125 11.23 9.35 19.78
CA LEU A 125 10.11 9.05 20.66
C LEU A 125 10.44 7.89 21.62
N ALA A 126 11.06 6.84 21.10
CA ALA A 126 11.48 5.68 21.87
C ALA A 126 12.51 6.06 22.96
N LYS A 127 13.55 6.82 22.60
CA LYS A 127 14.53 7.34 23.57
C LYS A 127 13.87 8.17 24.68
N ARG A 128 12.90 9.01 24.32
CA ARG A 128 12.22 9.89 25.29
C ARG A 128 11.24 9.17 26.21
N LEU A 129 10.62 8.09 25.73
CA LEU A 129 9.54 7.38 26.44
C LEU A 129 9.97 6.05 27.05
N GLY A 130 11.24 5.66 26.96
CA GLY A 130 11.69 4.32 27.33
C GLY A 130 11.01 3.24 26.49
N GLY A 131 10.90 3.50 25.18
CA GLY A 131 10.19 2.64 24.24
C GLY A 131 11.11 1.74 23.43
N GLU A 132 10.51 0.73 22.82
CA GLU A 132 11.14 -0.16 21.84
C GLU A 132 10.33 -0.12 20.54
N ILE A 133 11.01 -0.24 19.40
CA ILE A 133 10.39 -0.05 18.08
C ILE A 133 9.99 -1.38 17.48
N ILE A 134 8.76 -1.49 17.00
CA ILE A 134 8.25 -2.64 16.25
C ILE A 134 8.13 -2.21 14.78
N SER A 135 8.91 -2.81 13.89
CA SER A 135 8.84 -2.47 12.46
C SER A 135 7.53 -2.97 11.84
N VAL A 136 6.85 -2.11 11.09
CA VAL A 136 5.63 -2.40 10.32
C VAL A 136 5.90 -2.28 8.83
N ASP A 137 6.87 -3.09 8.37
CA ASP A 137 7.35 -3.12 7.01
C ASP A 137 7.42 -4.57 6.50
N SER A 138 6.82 -4.86 5.34
CA SER A 138 6.79 -6.21 4.78
C SER A 138 8.14 -6.70 4.25
N MET A 139 9.12 -5.81 4.08
CA MET A 139 10.43 -6.14 3.48
C MET A 139 11.58 -6.09 4.50
N GLN A 140 11.50 -5.26 5.54
CA GLN A 140 12.54 -5.20 6.58
C GLN A 140 12.63 -6.48 7.43
N VAL A 141 11.64 -7.37 7.33
CA VAL A 141 11.63 -8.68 8.00
C VAL A 141 12.68 -9.66 7.43
N TYR A 142 13.16 -9.47 6.20
CA TYR A 142 14.03 -10.42 5.51
C TYR A 142 15.51 -10.18 5.77
N ARG A 143 16.23 -11.23 6.20
CA ARG A 143 17.68 -11.20 6.47
C ARG A 143 18.52 -10.82 5.25
N GLY A 144 19.43 -9.86 5.42
CA GLY A 144 20.41 -9.43 4.42
C GLY A 144 19.86 -8.56 3.29
N LEU A 145 18.59 -8.16 3.35
CA LEU A 145 18.00 -7.15 2.46
C LEU A 145 17.97 -5.79 3.18
N ASP A 146 19.12 -5.16 3.36
CA ASP A 146 19.33 -4.07 4.32
C ASP A 146 19.25 -2.69 3.67
N ILE A 147 20.04 -2.46 2.62
CA ILE A 147 20.16 -1.18 1.92
C ILE A 147 18.87 -0.89 1.14
N GLY A 148 18.39 -1.85 0.34
CA GLY A 148 17.22 -1.67 -0.51
C GLY A 148 15.92 -1.41 0.26
N THR A 149 15.81 -1.91 1.48
CA THR A 149 14.68 -1.64 2.39
C THR A 149 14.95 -0.46 3.33
N ALA A 150 16.20 -0.01 3.33
CA ALA A 150 16.78 0.94 4.27
C ALA A 150 16.27 0.72 5.68
N LYS A 151 16.61 -0.48 6.16
CA LYS A 151 16.58 -0.85 7.57
C LYS A 151 17.36 0.16 8.42
N PRO A 152 16.98 0.31 9.69
CA PRO A 152 17.81 1.02 10.65
C PRO A 152 19.19 0.36 10.71
N SER A 153 20.23 1.20 10.71
CA SER A 153 21.62 0.77 10.85
C SER A 153 21.88 0.08 12.19
N ALA A 154 22.99 -0.65 12.29
CA ALA A 154 23.41 -1.26 13.57
C ALA A 154 23.57 -0.22 14.69
N VAL A 155 23.97 1.01 14.35
CA VAL A 155 24.05 2.13 15.30
C VAL A 155 22.65 2.49 15.81
N GLU A 156 21.69 2.72 14.91
CA GLU A 156 20.30 3.04 15.29
C GLU A 156 19.62 1.90 16.08
N GLN A 157 19.91 0.65 15.73
CA GLN A 157 19.42 -0.53 16.46
C GLN A 157 20.08 -0.71 17.83
N GLY A 158 21.33 -0.26 17.99
CA GLY A 158 22.03 -0.24 19.28
C GLY A 158 21.54 0.85 20.22
N GLU A 159 20.98 1.94 19.68
CA GLU A 159 20.40 3.03 20.47
C GLU A 159 19.03 2.68 21.06
N VAL A 160 18.21 1.97 20.28
CA VAL A 160 16.86 1.54 20.67
C VAL A 160 16.61 0.15 20.08
N PRO A 161 16.13 -0.83 20.87
CA PRO A 161 15.78 -2.15 20.35
C PRO A 161 14.71 -2.06 19.26
N HIS A 162 14.97 -2.71 18.13
CA HIS A 162 14.02 -2.87 17.03
C HIS A 162 13.58 -4.33 16.90
N HIS A 163 12.27 -4.53 16.71
CA HIS A 163 11.62 -5.84 16.56
C HIS A 163 11.08 -6.00 15.14
N LEU A 164 10.91 -7.26 14.71
CA LEU A 164 10.48 -7.62 13.35
C LEU A 164 11.39 -7.08 12.24
N ILE A 165 12.68 -7.05 12.52
CA ILE A 165 13.74 -6.86 11.54
C ILE A 165 14.53 -8.16 11.50
N ASP A 166 14.88 -8.64 10.31
CA ASP A 166 15.68 -9.87 10.15
C ASP A 166 15.08 -11.09 10.85
N VAL A 167 13.75 -11.25 10.80
CA VAL A 167 13.03 -12.35 11.45
C VAL A 167 12.80 -13.56 10.56
N VAL A 168 12.99 -13.42 9.25
CA VAL A 168 12.85 -14.51 8.26
C VAL A 168 13.99 -14.51 7.25
N GLU A 169 14.28 -15.68 6.68
CA GLU A 169 15.17 -15.87 5.55
C GLU A 169 14.50 -15.45 4.23
N LEU A 170 15.32 -15.20 3.21
CA LEU A 170 14.87 -14.67 1.90
C LEU A 170 13.97 -15.62 1.11
N ASN A 171 14.05 -16.92 1.38
CA ASN A 171 13.25 -17.97 0.75
C ASN A 171 11.98 -18.30 1.53
N GLU A 172 11.79 -17.74 2.73
CA GLU A 172 10.60 -17.94 3.54
C GLU A 172 9.49 -16.97 3.14
N SER A 173 8.24 -17.37 3.34
CA SER A 173 7.10 -16.48 3.18
C SER A 173 6.83 -15.73 4.48
N PHE A 174 6.46 -14.45 4.36
CA PHE A 174 6.02 -13.63 5.48
C PHE A 174 4.75 -12.84 5.14
N ASP A 175 3.64 -13.23 5.74
CA ASP A 175 2.32 -12.65 5.51
C ASP A 175 1.82 -11.77 6.68
N ALA A 176 0.61 -11.23 6.53
CA ALA A 176 0.01 -10.39 7.56
C ALA A 176 -0.34 -11.19 8.85
N ALA A 177 -0.63 -12.49 8.74
CA ALA A 177 -0.98 -13.33 9.89
C ALA A 177 0.26 -13.62 10.75
N GLN A 178 1.38 -13.92 10.08
CA GLN A 178 2.70 -13.97 10.70
C GLN A 178 3.02 -12.64 11.37
N PHE A 179 2.89 -11.51 10.65
CA PHE A 179 3.12 -10.18 11.23
C PHE A 179 2.33 -9.97 12.54
N VAL A 180 1.01 -10.21 12.55
CA VAL A 180 0.18 -10.01 13.76
C VAL A 180 0.66 -10.90 14.92
N ARG A 181 1.00 -12.17 14.64
CA ARG A 181 1.53 -13.09 15.66
C ARG A 181 2.86 -12.60 16.25
N PHE A 182 3.84 -12.31 15.40
CA PHE A 182 5.16 -11.83 15.85
C PHE A 182 5.07 -10.46 16.54
N ALA A 183 4.19 -9.57 16.07
CA ALA A 183 3.91 -8.29 16.71
C ALA A 183 3.33 -8.45 18.12
N LYS A 184 2.38 -9.37 18.32
CA LYS A 184 1.82 -9.66 19.66
C LYS A 184 2.88 -10.20 20.62
N GLN A 185 3.75 -11.09 20.13
CA GLN A 185 4.89 -11.61 20.90
C GLN A 185 5.88 -10.49 21.29
N ALA A 186 6.23 -9.63 20.33
CA ALA A 186 7.10 -8.47 20.59
C ALA A 186 6.48 -7.53 21.62
N VAL A 187 5.19 -7.22 21.51
CA VAL A 187 4.47 -6.39 22.50
C VAL A 187 4.53 -7.00 23.91
N ALA A 188 4.29 -8.31 24.04
CA ALA A 188 4.37 -8.98 25.33
C ALA A 188 5.80 -8.92 25.91
N ALA A 189 6.81 -9.17 25.08
CA ALA A 189 8.21 -9.10 25.48
C ALA A 189 8.62 -7.68 25.91
N ILE A 190 8.25 -6.65 25.14
CA ILE A 190 8.54 -5.24 25.44
C ILE A 190 7.87 -4.84 26.76
N ARG A 191 6.60 -5.20 26.96
CA ARG A 191 5.87 -4.91 28.19
C ARG A 191 6.45 -5.61 29.42
N SER A 192 6.96 -6.84 29.26
CA SER A 192 7.63 -7.56 30.35
C SER A 192 8.88 -6.85 30.87
N ARG A 193 9.49 -5.98 30.04
CA ARG A 193 10.62 -5.10 30.41
C ARG A 193 10.19 -3.71 30.87
N ALA A 194 8.90 -3.50 31.12
CA ALA A 194 8.29 -2.19 31.41
C ALA A 194 8.56 -1.11 30.35
N ALA A 195 8.91 -1.51 29.13
CA ALA A 195 9.15 -0.60 28.01
C ALA A 195 7.86 -0.37 27.22
N ARG A 196 7.81 0.74 26.47
CA ARG A 196 6.64 1.12 25.67
C ARG A 196 6.74 0.61 24.22
N PRO A 197 5.78 -0.17 23.71
CA PRO A 197 5.77 -0.58 22.30
C PRO A 197 5.49 0.60 21.36
N ILE A 198 6.35 0.81 20.37
CA ILE A 198 6.19 1.85 19.34
C ILE A 198 6.24 1.20 17.97
N PHE A 199 5.08 1.06 17.32
CA PHE A 199 4.98 0.56 15.96
C PHE A 199 5.38 1.65 14.97
N CYS A 200 6.26 1.35 14.02
CA CYS A 200 6.69 2.29 12.98
C CYS A 200 6.75 1.60 11.63
N GLY A 201 6.03 2.12 10.64
CA GLY A 201 6.13 1.57 9.28
C GLY A 201 5.12 2.11 8.28
N GLY A 202 5.15 1.58 7.07
CA GLY A 202 4.34 2.02 5.93
C GLY A 202 3.35 0.97 5.42
N THR A 203 3.36 -0.24 5.96
CA THR A 203 2.54 -1.34 5.43
C THR A 203 1.11 -1.22 5.96
N GLY A 204 0.25 -0.52 5.22
CA GLY A 204 -1.15 -0.29 5.61
C GLY A 204 -1.92 -1.58 5.88
N LEU A 205 -1.65 -2.65 5.13
CA LEU A 205 -2.26 -3.97 5.36
C LEU A 205 -1.92 -4.53 6.74
N TYR A 206 -0.70 -4.33 7.23
CA TYR A 206 -0.26 -4.83 8.53
C TYR A 206 -0.91 -4.06 9.68
N PHE A 207 -1.00 -2.74 9.58
CA PHE A 207 -1.78 -1.95 10.53
C PHE A 207 -3.24 -2.37 10.55
N ARG A 208 -3.83 -2.58 9.37
CA ARG A 208 -5.21 -3.04 9.26
C ARG A 208 -5.41 -4.41 9.89
N ALA A 209 -4.52 -5.37 9.59
CA ALA A 209 -4.53 -6.69 10.20
C ALA A 209 -4.38 -6.65 11.73
N LEU A 210 -3.58 -5.71 12.24
CA LEU A 210 -3.37 -5.53 13.68
C LEU A 210 -4.61 -4.97 14.38
N PHE A 211 -5.34 -4.03 13.75
CA PHE A 211 -6.49 -3.35 14.35
C PHE A 211 -7.81 -4.08 14.12
N ASP A 212 -8.06 -4.52 12.89
CA ASP A 212 -9.31 -5.15 12.47
C ASP A 212 -9.27 -6.68 12.61
N GLY A 213 -8.08 -7.24 12.87
CA GLY A 213 -7.84 -8.68 12.76
C GLY A 213 -7.69 -9.13 11.30
N LEU A 214 -7.34 -10.40 11.15
CA LEU A 214 -7.40 -11.11 9.87
C LEU A 214 -8.56 -12.09 9.95
N GLY A 215 -9.29 -12.25 8.85
CA GLY A 215 -10.34 -13.25 8.81
C GLY A 215 -9.81 -14.65 9.03
N ASP A 216 -10.71 -15.58 9.36
CA ASP A 216 -10.42 -17.01 9.40
C ASP A 216 -10.23 -17.52 7.97
N SER A 217 -9.13 -17.12 7.34
CA SER A 217 -8.74 -17.56 6.01
C SER A 217 -7.63 -18.59 6.17
N PRO A 218 -7.76 -19.80 5.58
CA PRO A 218 -6.77 -20.85 5.75
C PRO A 218 -5.41 -20.42 5.20
N PRO A 219 -4.28 -20.94 5.72
CA PRO A 219 -3.00 -20.78 5.03
C PRO A 219 -3.14 -21.29 3.59
N GLY A 220 -2.51 -20.61 2.65
CA GLY A 220 -2.57 -21.06 1.27
C GLY A 220 -1.64 -22.26 1.02
N GLU A 221 -1.89 -22.99 -0.06
CA GLU A 221 -1.17 -24.22 -0.41
C GLU A 221 -0.41 -24.01 -1.72
N ASP A 222 0.90 -24.29 -1.73
CA ASP A 222 1.76 -23.90 -2.86
C ASP A 222 1.46 -24.68 -4.15
N SER A 223 1.15 -25.98 -4.04
CA SER A 223 0.71 -26.82 -5.17
C SER A 223 -0.56 -26.28 -5.82
N LEU A 224 -1.57 -26.01 -5.00
CA LEU A 224 -2.83 -25.44 -5.46
C LEU A 224 -2.63 -24.04 -6.04
N ARG A 225 -1.79 -23.20 -5.41
CA ARG A 225 -1.51 -21.86 -5.92
C ARG A 225 -0.81 -21.92 -7.27
N ALA A 226 0.15 -22.82 -7.47
CA ALA A 226 0.82 -23.01 -8.75
C ALA A 226 -0.16 -23.43 -9.85
N GLU A 227 -1.08 -24.35 -9.55
CA GLU A 227 -2.17 -24.76 -10.47
C GLU A 227 -3.05 -23.56 -10.85
N LEU A 228 -3.52 -22.80 -9.86
CA LEU A 228 -4.37 -21.64 -10.07
C LEU A 228 -3.63 -20.51 -10.81
N GLU A 229 -2.35 -20.31 -10.53
CA GLU A 229 -1.49 -19.35 -11.25
C GLU A 229 -1.17 -19.78 -12.69
N ALA A 230 -1.36 -21.05 -13.06
CA ALA A 230 -1.30 -21.52 -14.45
C ALA A 230 -2.66 -21.47 -15.17
N THR A 231 -3.77 -21.43 -14.43
CA THR A 231 -5.14 -21.46 -14.98
C THR A 231 -5.53 -20.15 -15.66
N PRO A 232 -6.11 -20.12 -16.87
CA PRO A 232 -6.56 -18.89 -17.51
C PRO A 232 -7.43 -18.02 -16.61
N MET A 233 -7.24 -16.69 -16.67
CA MET A 233 -7.92 -15.75 -15.78
C MET A 233 -9.44 -15.86 -15.90
N GLU A 234 -9.93 -16.05 -17.13
CA GLU A 234 -11.34 -16.19 -17.48
C GLU A 234 -11.96 -17.38 -16.74
N ALA A 235 -11.29 -18.53 -16.74
CA ALA A 235 -11.75 -19.72 -16.04
C ALA A 235 -11.82 -19.51 -14.52
N LEU A 236 -10.84 -18.81 -13.94
CA LEU A 236 -10.85 -18.46 -12.51
C LEU A 236 -11.99 -17.51 -12.16
N LEU A 237 -12.26 -16.54 -13.03
CA LEU A 237 -13.35 -15.58 -12.85
C LEU A 237 -14.72 -16.25 -12.98
N ASP A 238 -14.87 -17.19 -13.91
CA ASP A 238 -16.09 -17.98 -14.06
C ASP A 238 -16.33 -18.88 -12.84
N GLU A 239 -15.29 -19.54 -12.33
CA GLU A 239 -15.38 -20.32 -11.09
C GLU A 239 -15.74 -19.44 -9.90
N LEU A 240 -15.09 -18.28 -9.74
CA LEU A 240 -15.38 -17.34 -8.66
C LEU A 240 -16.83 -16.84 -8.74
N LYS A 241 -17.31 -16.49 -9.94
CA LYS A 241 -18.69 -16.02 -10.15
C LYS A 241 -19.72 -17.10 -9.82
N ALA A 242 -19.43 -18.35 -10.21
CA ALA A 242 -20.32 -19.48 -9.97
C ALA A 242 -20.40 -19.85 -8.48
N LYS A 243 -19.28 -19.78 -7.76
CA LYS A 243 -19.20 -20.19 -6.35
C LYS A 243 -19.49 -19.05 -5.35
N ASP A 244 -19.22 -17.81 -5.72
CA ASP A 244 -19.39 -16.64 -4.84
C ASP A 244 -19.55 -15.32 -5.62
N LEU A 245 -20.79 -14.99 -5.96
CA LEU A 245 -21.11 -13.75 -6.68
C LEU A 245 -20.72 -12.49 -5.89
N LEU A 246 -20.83 -12.51 -4.55
CA LEU A 246 -20.47 -11.36 -3.72
C LEU A 246 -18.96 -11.11 -3.77
N ALA A 247 -18.14 -12.16 -3.68
CA ALA A 247 -16.70 -12.04 -3.85
C ALA A 247 -16.32 -11.61 -5.26
N PHE A 248 -16.98 -12.15 -6.29
CA PHE A 248 -16.75 -11.76 -7.68
C PHE A 248 -16.94 -10.26 -7.93
N GLU A 249 -17.95 -9.65 -7.29
CA GLU A 249 -18.21 -8.21 -7.40
C GLU A 249 -17.23 -7.36 -6.58
N ALA A 250 -16.79 -7.86 -5.41
CA ALA A 250 -15.96 -7.11 -4.48
C ALA A 250 -14.44 -7.22 -4.75
N VAL A 251 -13.99 -8.33 -5.33
CA VAL A 251 -12.57 -8.57 -5.64
C VAL A 251 -12.15 -7.75 -6.85
N ASP A 252 -10.93 -7.22 -6.80
CA ASP A 252 -10.31 -6.60 -7.97
C ASP A 252 -9.97 -7.68 -9.00
N ARG A 253 -10.83 -7.80 -10.01
CA ARG A 253 -10.79 -8.81 -11.08
C ARG A 253 -9.61 -8.65 -12.03
N GLN A 254 -8.97 -7.48 -12.07
CA GLN A 254 -7.75 -7.28 -12.85
C GLN A 254 -6.51 -7.79 -12.10
N ASN A 255 -6.62 -7.97 -10.79
CA ASN A 255 -5.55 -8.46 -9.95
C ASN A 255 -5.59 -9.98 -9.81
N ARG A 256 -4.86 -10.67 -10.67
CA ARG A 256 -4.76 -12.14 -10.70
C ARG A 256 -4.51 -12.76 -9.33
N ARG A 257 -3.66 -12.15 -8.50
CA ARG A 257 -3.36 -12.68 -7.15
C ARG A 257 -4.59 -12.66 -6.24
N ARG A 258 -5.41 -11.62 -6.32
CA ARG A 258 -6.64 -11.54 -5.53
C ARG A 258 -7.68 -12.54 -6.01
N VAL A 259 -7.78 -12.75 -7.31
CA VAL A 259 -8.67 -13.77 -7.90
C VAL A 259 -8.21 -15.17 -7.51
N VAL A 260 -6.92 -15.50 -7.72
CA VAL A 260 -6.31 -16.77 -7.30
C VAL A 260 -6.56 -17.02 -5.82
N ARG A 261 -6.31 -16.04 -4.95
CA ARG A 261 -6.55 -16.21 -3.51
C ARG A 261 -8.02 -16.47 -3.16
N ALA A 262 -8.95 -15.78 -3.82
CA ALA A 262 -10.38 -16.00 -3.58
C ALA A 262 -10.78 -17.43 -3.95
N VAL A 263 -10.35 -17.91 -5.12
CA VAL A 263 -10.61 -19.28 -5.59
C VAL A 263 -9.88 -20.32 -4.73
N GLU A 264 -8.63 -20.08 -4.36
CA GLU A 264 -7.82 -20.93 -3.47
C GLU A 264 -8.55 -21.17 -2.15
N VAL A 265 -9.02 -20.11 -1.50
CA VAL A 265 -9.76 -20.22 -0.23
C VAL A 265 -11.06 -21.01 -0.40
N ILE A 266 -11.82 -20.76 -1.46
CA ILE A 266 -13.06 -21.51 -1.74
C ILE A 266 -12.76 -23.00 -1.94
N ARG A 267 -11.70 -23.36 -2.67
CA ARG A 267 -11.31 -24.75 -2.90
C ARG A 267 -10.79 -25.43 -1.63
N LEU A 268 -10.04 -24.72 -0.79
CA LEU A 268 -9.49 -25.26 0.46
C LEU A 268 -10.57 -25.50 1.52
N THR A 269 -11.54 -24.61 1.65
CA THR A 269 -12.54 -24.70 2.73
C THR A 269 -13.90 -25.22 2.29
N GLY A 270 -14.18 -25.23 0.98
CA GLY A 270 -15.50 -25.53 0.43
C GLY A 270 -16.57 -24.46 0.72
N GLN A 271 -16.20 -23.36 1.38
CA GLN A 271 -17.11 -22.26 1.73
C GLN A 271 -16.87 -21.05 0.82
N SER A 272 -17.87 -20.15 0.71
CA SER A 272 -17.73 -18.92 -0.07
C SER A 272 -16.64 -18.02 0.51
N TYR A 273 -15.88 -17.31 -0.33
CA TYR A 273 -14.83 -16.40 0.11
C TYR A 273 -15.41 -15.23 0.93
N SER A 274 -16.60 -14.77 0.56
CA SER A 274 -17.34 -13.68 1.17
C SER A 274 -17.78 -13.98 2.61
N SER A 275 -18.07 -15.24 2.97
CA SER A 275 -18.49 -15.62 4.32
C SER A 275 -17.33 -15.78 5.30
N GLN A 276 -16.13 -16.06 4.81
CA GLN A 276 -14.91 -16.30 5.60
C GLN A 276 -14.09 -15.02 5.84
N ARG A 277 -14.34 -13.97 5.06
CA ARG A 277 -13.71 -12.68 5.29
C ARG A 277 -14.34 -12.10 6.55
N THR A 278 -13.56 -11.96 7.64
CA THR A 278 -14.00 -11.14 8.76
C THR A 278 -14.41 -9.79 8.21
N GLY A 279 -15.56 -9.29 8.65
CA GLY A 279 -15.91 -7.91 8.38
C GLY A 279 -14.73 -7.07 8.85
N TRP A 280 -14.00 -6.46 7.92
CA TRP A 280 -13.01 -5.41 8.17
C TRP A 280 -13.71 -4.12 8.69
N ASN A 281 -14.69 -4.34 9.58
CA ASN A 281 -15.81 -3.52 10.00
C ASN A 281 -16.00 -3.60 11.53
N ALA A 282 -15.09 -4.24 12.28
CA ALA A 282 -15.30 -4.45 13.71
C ALA A 282 -15.36 -3.13 14.52
N THR A 283 -14.78 -2.04 14.02
CA THR A 283 -14.97 -0.69 14.62
C THR A 283 -14.90 0.45 13.60
N GLY A 284 -14.15 0.31 12.49
CA GLY A 284 -13.93 1.39 11.53
C GLY A 284 -13.20 2.62 12.11
N GLN A 285 -12.80 2.57 13.38
CA GLN A 285 -12.13 3.65 14.09
C GLN A 285 -10.66 3.27 14.27
N ALA A 286 -9.80 4.13 13.72
CA ALA A 286 -8.38 4.07 14.02
C ALA A 286 -8.17 4.27 15.53
N PRO A 287 -7.18 3.59 16.14
CA PRO A 287 -6.81 3.84 17.53
C PRO A 287 -6.46 5.31 17.75
N ALA A 288 -6.84 5.89 18.89
CA ALA A 288 -6.53 7.29 19.22
C ALA A 288 -5.02 7.61 19.27
N ASN A 289 -4.20 6.57 19.45
CA ASN A 289 -2.74 6.57 19.48
C ASN A 289 -2.09 6.21 18.12
N LEU A 290 -2.84 6.26 17.02
CA LEU A 290 -2.32 6.18 15.65
C LEU A 290 -2.05 7.58 15.10
N PHE A 291 -0.79 7.82 14.73
CA PHE A 291 -0.34 9.06 14.10
C PHE A 291 0.17 8.77 12.71
N CYS A 292 -0.23 9.59 11.73
CA CYS A 292 0.26 9.53 10.37
C CYS A 292 1.25 10.68 10.12
N VAL A 293 2.50 10.34 9.81
CA VAL A 293 3.53 11.32 9.45
C VAL A 293 3.41 11.63 7.96
N THR A 294 2.91 12.83 7.67
CA THR A 294 2.71 13.35 6.31
C THR A 294 3.75 14.41 5.95
N ARG A 295 3.94 14.62 4.65
CA ARG A 295 4.76 15.67 4.04
C ARG A 295 4.07 16.14 2.77
N GLU A 296 4.41 17.35 2.33
CA GLU A 296 4.04 17.81 1.00
C GLU A 296 4.65 16.91 -0.08
N VAL A 297 3.93 16.76 -1.20
CA VAL A 297 4.28 15.81 -2.26
C VAL A 297 5.65 16.11 -2.85
N ASP A 298 5.97 17.39 -3.08
CA ASP A 298 7.26 17.80 -3.68
C ASP A 298 8.45 17.52 -2.75
N ASP A 299 8.30 17.79 -1.45
CA ASP A 299 9.30 17.44 -0.44
C ASP A 299 9.45 15.92 -0.33
N LEU A 300 8.34 15.17 -0.35
CA LEU A 300 8.38 13.71 -0.32
C LEU A 300 9.13 13.13 -1.51
N ASN A 301 8.85 13.62 -2.73
CA ASN A 301 9.54 13.19 -3.95
C ASN A 301 11.03 13.49 -3.88
N THR A 302 11.41 14.70 -3.49
CA THR A 302 12.82 15.11 -3.32
C THR A 302 13.55 14.17 -2.36
N ARG A 303 12.92 13.83 -1.24
CA ARG A 303 13.49 12.93 -0.23
C ARG A 303 13.56 11.49 -0.69
N ILE A 304 12.61 11.03 -1.51
CA ILE A 304 12.65 9.71 -2.13
C ILE A 304 13.85 9.63 -3.08
N HIS A 305 14.02 10.60 -3.98
CA HIS A 305 15.17 10.64 -4.89
C HIS A 305 16.49 10.63 -4.13
N SER A 306 16.66 11.56 -3.18
CA SER A 306 17.88 11.62 -2.36
C SER A 306 18.14 10.33 -1.56
N ARG A 307 17.08 9.60 -1.16
CA ARG A 307 17.22 8.32 -0.44
C ARG A 307 17.67 7.22 -1.39
N VAL A 308 17.14 7.19 -2.61
CA VAL A 308 17.56 6.24 -3.65
C VAL A 308 19.02 6.48 -4.02
N ASP A 309 19.42 7.73 -4.25
CA ASP A 309 20.81 8.08 -4.57
C ASP A 309 21.77 7.58 -3.47
N ARG A 310 21.44 7.83 -2.20
CA ARG A 310 22.22 7.29 -1.05
C ARG A 310 22.26 5.76 -1.00
N MET A 311 21.19 5.07 -1.40
CA MET A 311 21.22 3.60 -1.46
C MET A 311 22.24 3.12 -2.49
N PHE A 312 22.30 3.75 -3.66
CA PHE A 312 23.30 3.44 -4.67
C PHE A 312 24.72 3.73 -4.16
N GLU A 313 24.94 4.89 -3.55
CA GLU A 313 26.23 5.26 -2.94
C GLU A 313 26.67 4.27 -1.86
N HIS A 314 25.72 3.72 -1.10
CA HIS A 314 25.99 2.75 -0.03
C HIS A 314 26.14 1.30 -0.53
N GLY A 315 26.07 1.05 -1.84
CA GLY A 315 26.31 -0.27 -2.41
C GLY A 315 25.07 -1.13 -2.62
N LEU A 316 23.90 -0.53 -2.89
CA LEU A 316 22.66 -1.25 -3.26
C LEU A 316 22.89 -2.28 -4.38
N VAL A 317 23.76 -1.95 -5.35
CA VAL A 317 24.11 -2.84 -6.46
C VAL A 317 24.84 -4.09 -5.95
N ALA A 318 25.82 -3.92 -5.06
CA ALA A 318 26.57 -5.04 -4.48
C ALA A 318 25.68 -5.93 -3.59
N GLU A 319 24.79 -5.34 -2.79
CA GLU A 319 23.77 -6.08 -2.04
C GLU A 319 22.88 -6.91 -2.99
N THR A 320 22.37 -6.28 -4.05
CA THR A 320 21.53 -6.92 -5.06
C THR A 320 22.24 -8.11 -5.73
N GLU A 321 23.49 -7.93 -6.16
CA GLU A 321 24.28 -9.00 -6.79
C GLU A 321 24.54 -10.17 -5.84
N SER A 322 24.87 -9.88 -4.58
CA SER A 322 25.07 -10.88 -3.53
C SER A 322 23.79 -11.69 -3.29
N LEU A 323 22.65 -11.01 -3.20
CA LEU A 323 21.35 -11.66 -3.02
C LEU A 323 20.96 -12.52 -4.22
N SER A 324 21.23 -12.05 -5.45
CA SER A 324 20.99 -12.81 -6.67
C SER A 324 21.76 -14.14 -6.68
N LYS A 325 23.04 -14.13 -6.27
CA LYS A 325 23.87 -15.34 -6.12
C LYS A 325 23.35 -16.31 -5.05
N ARG A 326 22.59 -15.82 -4.07
CA ARG A 326 21.96 -16.61 -2.98
C ARG A 326 20.59 -17.17 -3.38
N GLY A 327 20.24 -17.16 -4.66
CA GLY A 327 18.99 -17.76 -5.16
C GLY A 327 17.76 -16.85 -5.06
N LEU A 328 17.93 -15.54 -4.80
CA LEU A 328 16.80 -14.60 -4.76
C LEU A 328 16.10 -14.47 -6.13
N SER A 329 16.80 -14.79 -7.22
CA SER A 329 16.24 -14.88 -8.57
C SER A 329 15.31 -16.09 -8.75
N GLU A 330 15.45 -17.14 -7.94
CA GLU A 330 14.72 -18.41 -8.05
C GLU A 330 13.54 -18.50 -7.07
N THR A 331 13.50 -17.64 -6.04
CA THR A 331 12.42 -17.65 -5.04
C THR A 331 11.13 -16.99 -5.55
N GLY A 332 9.98 -17.59 -5.24
CA GLY A 332 8.64 -16.97 -5.41
C GLY A 332 8.32 -15.88 -4.38
N ALA A 333 9.27 -15.60 -3.48
CA ALA A 333 9.09 -14.76 -2.31
C ALA A 333 8.85 -13.27 -2.69
N PRO A 334 8.05 -12.53 -1.91
CA PRO A 334 7.84 -11.09 -2.11
C PRO A 334 9.13 -10.27 -2.19
N ALA A 335 10.19 -10.69 -1.49
CA ALA A 335 11.51 -10.04 -1.47
C ALA A 335 12.13 -9.85 -2.87
N LYS A 336 11.87 -10.77 -3.81
CA LYS A 336 12.34 -10.70 -5.20
C LYS A 336 11.91 -9.41 -5.93
N ARG A 337 10.75 -8.83 -5.56
CA ARG A 337 10.17 -7.68 -6.28
C ARG A 337 10.86 -6.36 -5.99
N LEU A 338 11.46 -6.21 -4.81
CA LEU A 338 12.18 -4.98 -4.45
C LEU A 338 13.48 -4.85 -5.26
N VAL A 339 14.14 -5.98 -5.51
CA VAL A 339 15.44 -6.05 -6.18
C VAL A 339 15.31 -6.01 -7.70
N ILE A 340 14.30 -6.68 -8.27
CA ILE A 340 14.12 -6.81 -9.72
C ILE A 340 13.19 -5.72 -10.29
N GLY A 341 12.33 -5.12 -9.45
CA GLY A 341 11.32 -4.15 -9.86
C GLY A 341 11.88 -2.76 -10.17
N ARG A 342 12.39 -2.58 -11.40
CA ARG A 342 12.67 -1.33 -12.16
C ARG A 342 14.14 -0.97 -12.42
N CYS A 343 15.11 -1.50 -11.69
CA CYS A 343 16.53 -1.17 -11.97
C CYS A 343 17.19 -2.08 -13.00
N TRP A 344 16.78 -3.36 -13.10
CA TRP A 344 17.44 -4.32 -13.99
C TRP A 344 16.92 -4.34 -15.44
N GLY A 345 15.63 -4.06 -15.65
CA GLY A 345 15.00 -4.15 -16.98
C GLY A 345 15.46 -3.07 -17.97
N THR A 346 15.98 -1.94 -17.47
CA THR A 346 16.49 -0.83 -18.30
C THR A 346 18.01 -0.80 -18.42
N TRP A 347 18.75 -1.41 -17.49
CA TRP A 347 20.22 -1.39 -17.50
C TRP A 347 20.88 -2.54 -18.28
N THR A 348 20.22 -3.69 -18.40
CA THR A 348 20.74 -4.80 -19.23
C THR A 348 20.63 -4.53 -20.73
N ALA A 349 19.79 -3.58 -21.14
CA ALA A 349 19.67 -3.14 -22.54
C ALA A 349 20.73 -2.10 -22.96
N SER A 350 21.49 -1.54 -22.02
CA SER A 350 22.51 -0.51 -22.28
C SER A 350 23.95 -1.02 -22.11
N LEU A 351 24.14 -2.31 -21.82
CA LEU A 351 25.45 -2.98 -21.75
C LEU A 351 25.55 -4.20 -22.71
N GLY A 352 24.71 -4.24 -23.74
CA GLY A 352 24.75 -5.24 -24.82
C GLY A 352 25.15 -4.62 -26.15
#